data_AF-A0A7J9H0F3-F1
#
_entry.id   AF-A0A7J9H0F3-F1
#
_cell.length_a   1.000
_cell.length_b   1.000
_cell.length_c   1.000
_cell.angle_alpha   90.00
_cell.angle_beta   90.00
_cell.angle_gamma   90.00
#
_symmetry.space_group_name_H-M   'P 1'
#
loop_
_entity.id
_entity.type
_entity.pdbx_description
1 polymer ?
#
loop_
_entity_poly.entity_id
_entity_poly.type
_entity_poly.pdbx_seq_one_letter_code
_entity_poly.pdbx_strand_id
1 'polypeptide(L)'
;MYRDLGYYWLHLAIYITLCLCVGTIFHDIGFSFGSIQARGSRLMFVAAFLTFMAIGGFPSFVEDMKVFGRERLNGHYGVGAFVVGNTISSIPFLFMISLIPGAIAYYLVGLQKSLGHFAYFVILLFTTMILVESLMMTVASIVPGFLMGIITGAGIQGMIMLNGGFFRFPNDLPKPFWRYVMYYIAFHKYAN
;
A
#
# COMPACT_ATOMS: atom_id res chain seq x y z
N MET A 1 -7.33 -3.46 -17.76
CA MET A 1 -7.99 -3.91 -16.51
C MET A 1 -8.95 -5.10 -16.66
N TYR A 2 -9.86 -5.16 -17.64
CA TYR A 2 -10.79 -6.32 -17.77
C TYR A 2 -10.16 -7.59 -18.40
N ARG A 3 -8.94 -7.51 -18.96
CA ARG A 3 -8.31 -8.61 -19.72
C ARG A 3 -7.40 -9.53 -18.89
N ASP A 4 -6.98 -9.10 -17.70
CA ASP A 4 -6.10 -9.87 -16.81
C ASP A 4 -6.82 -10.28 -15.51
N LEU A 5 -7.93 -11.01 -15.65
CA LEU A 5 -8.72 -11.48 -14.50
C LEU A 5 -7.84 -12.20 -13.47
N GLY A 6 -6.97 -13.10 -13.92
CA GLY A 6 -6.12 -13.89 -13.02
C GLY A 6 -5.28 -13.01 -12.10
N TYR A 7 -4.77 -11.88 -12.59
CA TYR A 7 -3.93 -10.99 -11.84
C TYR A 7 -4.71 -10.22 -10.74
N TYR A 8 -5.80 -9.53 -11.10
CA TYR A 8 -6.59 -8.73 -10.17
C TYR A 8 -7.33 -9.58 -9.12
N TRP A 9 -7.91 -10.72 -9.54
CA TRP A 9 -8.63 -11.62 -8.64
C TRP A 9 -7.69 -12.41 -7.73
N LEU A 10 -6.51 -12.83 -8.21
CA LEU A 10 -5.50 -13.46 -7.36
C LEU A 10 -4.97 -12.48 -6.32
N HIS A 11 -4.70 -11.23 -6.71
CA HIS A 11 -4.37 -10.18 -5.76
C HIS A 11 -5.44 -10.04 -4.69
N LEU A 12 -6.71 -9.87 -5.07
CA LEU A 12 -7.80 -9.77 -4.10
C LEU A 12 -7.88 -10.99 -3.16
N ALA A 13 -7.76 -12.21 -3.70
CA ALA A 13 -7.82 -13.44 -2.92
C ALA A 13 -6.66 -13.56 -1.91
N ILE A 14 -5.44 -13.19 -2.32
CA ILE A 14 -4.27 -13.17 -1.43
C ILE A 14 -4.48 -12.16 -0.30
N TYR A 15 -4.98 -10.96 -0.61
CA TYR A 15 -5.22 -9.91 0.39
C TYR A 15 -6.28 -10.34 1.42
N ILE A 16 -7.36 -10.97 0.96
CA ILE A 16 -8.40 -11.55 1.82
C ILE A 16 -7.81 -12.62 2.73
N THR A 17 -7.08 -13.58 2.16
CA THR A 17 -6.47 -14.71 2.90
C THR A 17 -5.54 -14.20 4.00
N LEU A 18 -4.71 -13.20 3.69
CA LEU A 18 -3.81 -12.60 4.68
C LEU A 18 -4.55 -11.84 5.78
N CYS A 19 -5.56 -11.05 5.44
CA CYS A 19 -6.35 -10.35 6.45
C CYS A 19 -7.11 -11.35 7.34
N LEU A 20 -7.53 -12.50 6.80
CA LEU A 20 -8.07 -13.61 7.59
C LEU A 20 -7.00 -14.19 8.54
N CYS A 21 -5.79 -14.49 8.05
CA CYS A 21 -4.70 -15.00 8.88
C CYS A 21 -4.33 -14.04 10.02
N VAL A 22 -4.22 -12.74 9.73
CA VAL A 22 -3.95 -11.73 10.76
C VAL A 22 -5.12 -11.64 11.73
N GLY A 23 -6.36 -11.67 11.21
CA GLY A 23 -7.58 -11.66 12.02
C GLY A 23 -7.64 -12.81 13.03
N THR A 24 -7.27 -14.02 12.60
CA THR A 24 -7.33 -15.23 13.44
C THR A 24 -6.17 -15.34 14.42
N ILE A 25 -4.93 -15.05 14.01
CA ILE A 25 -3.73 -15.11 14.88
C ILE A 25 -3.87 -14.16 16.06
N PHE A 26 -4.50 -13.02 15.82
CA PHE A 26 -4.64 -11.97 16.81
C PHE A 26 -6.06 -11.83 17.36
N HIS A 27 -6.83 -12.91 17.34
CA HIS A 27 -8.16 -12.93 17.92
C HIS A 27 -8.07 -12.83 19.46
N ASP A 28 -8.93 -11.98 20.05
CA ASP A 28 -9.12 -11.81 21.50
C ASP A 28 -7.85 -11.48 22.33
N ILE A 29 -7.16 -10.41 21.93
CA ILE A 29 -6.07 -9.86 22.71
C ILE A 29 -6.68 -9.03 23.85
N GLY A 30 -6.60 -9.57 25.07
CA GLY A 30 -7.11 -8.97 26.32
C GLY A 30 -6.57 -7.56 26.63
N PHE A 31 -6.54 -7.15 27.90
CA PHE A 31 -6.27 -5.75 28.29
C PHE A 31 -4.91 -5.50 28.96
N SER A 32 -3.95 -6.42 28.84
CA SER A 32 -2.59 -6.26 29.42
C SER A 32 -1.73 -5.25 28.65
N PHE A 33 -0.62 -4.77 29.21
CA PHE A 33 0.35 -3.93 28.48
C PHE A 33 0.85 -4.59 27.18
N GLY A 34 1.01 -5.92 27.16
CA GLY A 34 1.35 -6.67 25.95
C GLY A 34 0.27 -6.56 24.86
N SER A 35 -0.99 -6.31 25.25
CA SER A 35 -2.09 -6.13 24.29
C SER A 35 -2.01 -4.84 23.50
N ILE A 36 -1.41 -3.79 24.08
CA ILE A 36 -1.22 -2.49 23.41
C ILE A 36 -0.22 -2.65 22.28
N GLN A 37 0.92 -3.31 22.57
CA GLN A 37 1.93 -3.60 21.55
C GLN A 37 1.37 -4.51 20.46
N ALA A 38 0.60 -5.54 20.82
CA ALA A 38 -0.01 -6.42 19.85
C ALA A 38 -1.10 -5.73 19.00
N ARG A 39 -1.82 -4.74 19.53
CA ARG A 39 -2.74 -3.90 18.75
C ARG A 39 -1.99 -3.05 17.72
N GLY A 40 -0.87 -2.42 18.12
CA GLY A 40 -0.03 -1.64 17.22
C GLY A 40 0.63 -2.50 16.13
N SER A 41 1.14 -3.69 16.48
CA SER A 41 1.78 -4.58 15.51
C SER A 41 0.82 -5.05 14.44
N ARG A 42 -0.45 -5.27 14.79
CA ARG A 42 -1.51 -5.64 13.84
C ARG A 42 -1.79 -4.55 12.82
N LEU A 43 -2.02 -3.32 13.29
CA LEU A 43 -2.30 -2.18 12.42
C LEU A 43 -1.14 -1.92 11.48
N MET A 44 0.08 -1.92 12.01
CA MET A 44 1.28 -1.76 11.21
C MET A 44 1.44 -2.90 10.21
N PHE A 45 1.22 -4.16 10.60
CA PHE A 45 1.32 -5.30 9.69
C PHE A 45 0.31 -5.21 8.55
N VAL A 46 -0.96 -4.89 8.84
CA VAL A 46 -2.00 -4.75 7.80
C VAL A 46 -1.64 -3.62 6.84
N ALA A 47 -1.30 -2.43 7.34
CA ALA A 47 -0.92 -1.30 6.49
C ALA A 47 0.36 -1.58 5.68
N ALA A 48 1.40 -2.11 6.32
CA ALA A 48 2.67 -2.46 5.70
C ALA A 48 2.51 -3.54 4.61
N PHE A 49 1.84 -4.63 4.93
CA PHE A 49 1.76 -5.79 4.05
C PHE A 49 0.88 -5.50 2.83
N LEU A 50 -0.29 -4.88 3.06
CA LEU A 50 -1.19 -4.48 1.98
C LEU A 50 -0.47 -3.55 1.00
N THR A 51 0.26 -2.56 1.51
CA THR A 51 1.01 -1.61 0.67
C THR A 51 2.23 -2.25 -0.01
N PHE A 52 2.90 -3.21 0.64
CA PHE A 52 4.02 -3.93 0.02
C PHE A 52 3.56 -4.84 -1.13
N MET A 53 2.41 -5.50 -0.98
CA MET A 53 1.82 -6.32 -2.05
C MET A 53 1.39 -5.51 -3.27
N ALA A 54 1.13 -4.20 -3.12
CA ALA A 54 0.80 -3.33 -4.25
C ALA A 54 1.95 -3.21 -5.26
N ILE A 55 3.21 -3.50 -4.86
CA ILE A 55 4.37 -3.61 -5.76
C ILE A 55 4.16 -4.72 -6.81
N GLY A 56 3.37 -5.75 -6.48
CA GLY A 56 2.98 -6.76 -7.44
C GLY A 56 2.29 -6.18 -8.69
N GLY A 57 1.77 -4.94 -8.62
CA GLY A 57 1.19 -4.13 -9.72
C GLY A 57 2.17 -3.66 -10.77
N PHE A 58 3.45 -3.64 -10.43
CA PHE A 58 4.51 -3.09 -11.26
C PHE A 58 4.65 -3.67 -12.68
N PRO A 59 4.54 -5.00 -12.91
CA PRO A 59 4.66 -5.55 -14.26
C PRO A 59 3.66 -4.94 -15.23
N SER A 60 2.40 -4.79 -14.80
CA SER A 60 1.34 -4.19 -15.60
C SER A 60 1.64 -2.72 -15.94
N PHE A 61 2.14 -1.94 -14.98
CA PHE A 61 2.55 -0.55 -15.26
C PHE A 61 3.69 -0.44 -16.28
N VAL A 62 4.65 -1.36 -16.23
CA VAL A 62 5.76 -1.39 -17.20
C VAL A 62 5.25 -1.72 -18.59
N GLU A 63 4.28 -2.61 -18.72
CA GLU A 63 3.63 -2.90 -20.00
C GLU A 63 2.86 -1.70 -20.54
N ASP A 64 2.08 -1.04 -19.71
CA ASP A 64 1.34 0.19 -20.06
C ASP A 64 2.31 1.31 -20.50
N MET A 65 3.46 1.47 -19.82
CA MET A 65 4.47 2.45 -20.21
C MET A 65 5.08 2.20 -21.59
N LYS A 66 5.26 0.92 -21.99
CA LYS A 66 5.76 0.58 -23.33
C LYS A 66 4.74 0.94 -24.42
N VAL A 67 3.45 0.83 -24.11
CA VAL A 67 2.37 1.26 -25.03
C VAL A 67 2.34 2.80 -25.09
N PHE A 68 2.36 3.46 -23.93
CA PHE A 68 2.38 4.91 -23.81
C PHE A 68 3.50 5.56 -24.63
N GLY A 69 4.73 5.02 -24.55
CA GLY A 69 5.86 5.55 -25.31
C GLY A 69 5.61 5.57 -26.82
N ARG A 70 4.95 4.54 -27.36
CA ARG A 70 4.59 4.45 -28.79
C ARG A 70 3.48 5.43 -29.15
N GLU A 71 2.43 5.51 -28.33
CA GLU A 71 1.28 6.40 -28.57
C GLU A 71 1.64 7.88 -28.44
N ARG A 72 2.55 8.21 -27.52
CA ARG A 72 3.13 9.55 -27.35
C ARG A 72 3.91 9.98 -28.59
N LEU A 73 4.77 9.12 -29.13
CA LEU A 73 5.55 9.40 -30.34
C LEU A 73 4.66 9.61 -31.56
N ASN A 74 3.52 8.93 -31.60
CA ASN A 74 2.49 9.09 -32.62
C ASN A 74 1.52 10.27 -32.34
N GLY A 75 1.77 11.09 -31.32
CA GLY A 75 0.98 12.29 -31.04
C GLY A 75 -0.44 12.07 -30.50
N HIS A 76 -0.78 10.87 -30.00
CA HIS A 76 -2.15 10.55 -29.60
C HIS A 76 -2.59 11.24 -28.30
N TYR A 77 -1.73 11.29 -27.28
CA TYR A 77 -2.02 11.96 -26.01
C TYR A 77 -0.75 12.38 -25.25
N GLY A 78 -0.93 13.28 -24.29
CA GLY A 78 0.13 13.81 -23.43
C GLY A 78 0.31 13.04 -22.13
N VAL A 79 1.40 13.33 -21.41
CA VAL A 79 1.74 12.70 -20.12
C VAL A 79 0.62 12.89 -19.09
N GLY A 80 0.03 14.09 -19.01
CA GLY A 80 -1.05 14.37 -18.04
C GLY A 80 -2.29 13.50 -18.25
N ALA A 81 -2.68 13.26 -19.52
CA ALA A 81 -3.81 12.41 -19.84
C ALA A 81 -3.55 10.94 -19.45
N PHE A 82 -2.31 10.47 -19.62
CA PHE A 82 -1.89 9.13 -19.17
C PHE A 82 -2.01 8.98 -17.65
N VAL A 83 -1.41 9.91 -16.89
CA VAL A 83 -1.38 9.82 -15.42
C VAL A 83 -2.78 9.91 -14.84
N VAL A 84 -3.60 10.85 -15.30
CA VAL A 84 -4.98 11.01 -14.83
C VAL A 84 -5.84 9.82 -15.21
N GLY A 85 -5.72 9.34 -16.46
CA GLY A 85 -6.47 8.18 -16.94
C GLY A 85 -6.13 6.91 -16.16
N ASN A 86 -4.84 6.66 -15.93
CA ASN A 86 -4.37 5.51 -15.16
C ASN A 86 -4.86 5.59 -13.71
N THR A 87 -4.68 6.74 -13.04
CA THR A 87 -5.13 6.95 -11.65
C THR A 87 -6.63 6.72 -11.50
N ILE A 88 -7.45 7.32 -12.37
CA ILE A 88 -8.92 7.16 -12.31
C ILE A 88 -9.33 5.71 -12.59
N SER A 89 -8.64 5.04 -13.51
CA SER A 89 -8.92 3.64 -13.83
C SER A 89 -8.66 2.70 -12.65
N SER A 90 -7.67 3.02 -11.82
CA SER A 90 -7.27 2.21 -10.66
C SER A 90 -8.13 2.38 -9.42
N ILE A 91 -8.79 3.54 -9.26
CA ILE A 91 -9.63 3.87 -8.09
C ILE A 91 -10.63 2.77 -7.72
N PRO A 92 -11.45 2.22 -8.63
CA PRO A 92 -12.44 1.19 -8.28
C PRO A 92 -11.80 -0.08 -7.72
N PHE A 93 -10.68 -0.50 -8.31
CA PHE A 93 -9.95 -1.67 -7.85
C PHE A 93 -9.28 -1.42 -6.49
N LEU A 94 -8.60 -0.28 -6.34
CA LEU A 94 -7.99 0.12 -5.07
C LEU A 94 -9.00 0.25 -3.94
N PHE A 95 -10.19 0.77 -4.23
CA PHE A 95 -11.27 0.87 -3.27
C PHE A 95 -11.78 -0.52 -2.84
N MET A 96 -11.91 -1.46 -3.80
CA MET A 96 -12.33 -2.82 -3.49
C MET A 96 -11.31 -3.57 -2.61
N ILE A 97 -10.01 -3.48 -2.92
CA ILE A 97 -8.95 -4.14 -2.14
C ILE A 97 -8.70 -3.49 -0.77
N SER A 98 -9.10 -2.24 -0.57
CA SER A 98 -9.04 -1.59 0.75
C SER A 98 -10.30 -1.89 1.58
N LEU A 99 -11.47 -1.92 0.96
CA LEU A 99 -12.74 -2.16 1.65
C LEU A 99 -12.89 -3.61 2.13
N ILE A 100 -12.71 -4.60 1.24
CA ILE A 100 -13.02 -6.01 1.54
C ILE A 100 -12.00 -6.59 2.55
N PRO A 101 -10.69 -6.65 2.23
CA PRO A 101 -9.66 -7.01 3.21
C PRO A 101 -9.67 -6.13 4.47
N GLY A 102 -9.90 -4.82 4.34
CA GLY A 102 -9.97 -3.91 5.48
C GLY A 102 -11.12 -4.21 6.43
N ALA A 103 -12.31 -4.56 5.91
CA ALA A 103 -13.44 -5.01 6.73
C ALA A 103 -13.11 -6.29 7.50
N ILE A 104 -12.51 -7.27 6.82
CA ILE A 104 -12.08 -8.54 7.43
C ILE A 104 -11.09 -8.26 8.57
N ALA A 105 -10.04 -7.47 8.29
CA ALA A 105 -9.02 -7.12 9.27
C ALA A 105 -9.58 -6.27 10.43
N TYR A 106 -10.59 -5.43 10.20
CA TYR A 106 -11.16 -4.57 11.24
C TYR A 106 -12.12 -5.33 12.17
N TYR A 107 -13.05 -6.10 11.59
CA TYR A 107 -14.12 -6.76 12.35
C TYR A 107 -13.66 -8.05 13.04
N LEU A 108 -12.82 -8.89 12.41
CA LEU A 108 -12.31 -10.11 13.07
C LEU A 108 -11.43 -9.82 14.28
N VAL A 109 -10.77 -8.67 14.25
CA VAL A 109 -9.81 -8.27 15.28
C VAL A 109 -10.50 -7.58 16.47
N GLY A 110 -11.80 -7.30 16.35
CA GLY A 110 -12.60 -6.68 17.41
C GLY A 110 -12.23 -5.21 17.65
N LEU A 111 -11.88 -4.47 16.59
CA LEU A 111 -11.67 -3.02 16.72
C LEU A 111 -12.98 -2.30 17.08
N GLN A 112 -12.87 -1.01 17.40
CA GLN A 112 -13.99 -0.19 17.86
C GLN A 112 -15.18 -0.30 16.89
N LYS A 113 -16.33 -0.80 17.36
CA LYS A 113 -17.51 -1.10 16.50
C LYS A 113 -18.21 0.12 15.90
N SER A 114 -17.66 1.32 16.08
CA SER A 114 -18.21 2.56 15.52
C SER A 114 -17.95 2.64 14.01
N LEU A 115 -19.02 2.85 13.23
CA LEU A 115 -18.94 3.02 11.78
C LEU A 115 -17.99 4.15 11.35
N GLY A 116 -17.88 5.23 12.13
CA GLY A 116 -16.98 6.33 11.82
C GLY A 116 -15.50 5.93 11.88
N HIS A 117 -15.12 5.06 12.82
CA HIS A 117 -13.74 4.58 12.94
C HIS A 117 -13.40 3.56 11.86
N PHE A 118 -14.38 2.73 11.48
CA PHE A 118 -14.23 1.83 10.33
C PHE A 118 -14.05 2.60 9.02
N ALA A 119 -14.88 3.61 8.77
CA ALA A 119 -14.77 4.45 7.57
C ALA A 119 -13.41 5.17 7.51
N TYR A 120 -12.94 5.71 8.64
CA TYR A 120 -11.61 6.32 8.73
C TYR A 120 -10.51 5.31 8.39
N PHE A 121 -10.57 4.10 8.93
CA PHE A 121 -9.60 3.04 8.64
C PHE A 121 -9.56 2.66 7.15
N VAL A 122 -10.73 2.50 6.51
CA VAL A 122 -10.80 2.17 5.08
C VAL A 122 -10.27 3.32 4.22
N ILE A 123 -10.64 4.57 4.51
CA ILE A 123 -10.15 5.75 3.78
C ILE A 123 -8.63 5.88 3.93
N LEU A 124 -8.10 5.62 5.12
CA LEU A 124 -6.67 5.64 5.39
C LEU A 124 -5.95 4.54 4.59
N LEU A 125 -6.43 3.30 4.60
CA LEU A 125 -5.89 2.23 3.76
C LEU A 125 -5.95 2.59 2.27
N PHE A 126 -7.09 3.10 1.80
CA PHE A 126 -7.27 3.52 0.41
C PHE A 126 -6.28 4.62 0.01
N THR A 127 -6.08 5.63 0.87
CA THR A 127 -5.13 6.72 0.62
C THR A 127 -3.70 6.20 0.55
N THR A 128 -3.31 5.29 1.44
CA THR A 128 -1.98 4.67 1.38
C THR A 128 -1.76 3.85 0.11
N MET A 129 -2.80 3.20 -0.41
CA MET A 129 -2.72 2.47 -1.68
C MET A 129 -2.49 3.38 -2.88
N ILE A 130 -3.24 4.48 -2.98
CA ILE A 130 -3.06 5.48 -4.05
C ILE A 130 -1.63 6.06 -4.02
N LEU A 131 -1.10 6.33 -2.81
CA LEU A 131 0.26 6.83 -2.66
C LEU A 131 1.30 5.83 -3.17
N VAL A 132 1.14 4.54 -2.85
CA VAL A 132 2.05 3.49 -3.34
C VAL A 132 1.93 3.33 -4.84
N GLU A 133 0.72 3.36 -5.39
CA GLU A 133 0.53 3.28 -6.84
C GLU A 133 1.24 4.44 -7.57
N SER A 134 1.09 5.65 -7.04
CA SER A 134 1.78 6.85 -7.54
C SER A 134 3.30 6.74 -7.43
N LEU A 135 3.80 6.19 -6.33
CA LEU A 135 5.22 5.92 -6.12
C LEU A 135 5.74 4.92 -7.16
N MET A 136 5.01 3.82 -7.39
CA MET A 136 5.40 2.79 -8.35
C MET A 136 5.37 3.30 -9.79
N MET A 137 4.39 4.14 -10.16
CA MET A 137 4.38 4.84 -11.45
C MET A 137 5.61 5.75 -11.62
N THR A 138 6.00 6.46 -10.56
CA THR A 138 7.21 7.30 -10.57
C THR A 138 8.46 6.44 -10.78
N VAL A 139 8.58 5.32 -10.08
CA VAL A 139 9.70 4.37 -10.25
C VAL A 139 9.72 3.79 -11.67
N ALA A 140 8.56 3.41 -12.22
CA ALA A 140 8.45 2.89 -13.58
C ALA A 140 8.96 3.89 -14.63
N SER A 141 8.73 5.19 -14.41
CA SER A 141 9.17 6.24 -15.35
C SER A 141 10.68 6.47 -15.36
N ILE A 142 11.38 6.14 -14.26
CA ILE A 142 12.82 6.37 -14.09
C ILE A 142 13.62 5.12 -14.47
N VAL A 143 13.11 3.94 -14.12
CA VAL A 143 13.87 2.69 -14.21
C VAL A 143 13.61 1.98 -15.54
N PRO A 144 14.66 1.62 -16.31
CA PRO A 144 14.50 1.08 -17.67
C PRO A 144 14.05 -0.39 -17.71
N GLY A 145 14.08 -1.10 -16.58
CA GLY A 145 13.84 -2.55 -16.51
C GLY A 145 12.82 -2.96 -15.45
N PHE A 146 12.01 -3.96 -15.80
CA PHE A 146 10.99 -4.54 -14.92
C PHE A 146 11.57 -5.03 -13.57
N LEU A 147 12.61 -5.87 -13.62
CA LEU A 147 13.25 -6.41 -12.41
C LEU A 147 13.86 -5.31 -11.55
N MET A 148 14.55 -4.36 -12.18
CA MET A 148 15.14 -3.22 -11.47
C MET A 148 14.06 -2.39 -10.78
N GLY A 149 12.92 -2.15 -11.44
CA GLY A 149 11.84 -1.37 -10.86
C GLY A 149 11.14 -2.05 -9.69
N ILE A 150 10.97 -3.38 -9.72
CA ILE A 150 10.51 -4.15 -8.55
C ILE A 150 11.51 -4.02 -7.39
N ILE A 151 12.80 -4.20 -7.65
CA ILE A 151 13.84 -4.11 -6.63
C ILE A 151 13.88 -2.70 -6.01
N THR A 152 13.83 -1.66 -6.84
CA THR A 152 13.80 -0.26 -6.39
C THR A 152 12.54 0.05 -5.61
N GLY A 153 11.35 -0.34 -6.10
CA GLY A 153 10.08 -0.15 -5.42
C GLY A 153 10.02 -0.85 -4.06
N ALA A 154 10.44 -2.12 -4.00
CA ALA A 154 10.53 -2.88 -2.76
C ALA A 154 11.55 -2.29 -1.78
N GLY A 155 12.69 -1.80 -2.27
CA GLY A 155 13.69 -1.11 -1.46
C GLY A 155 13.15 0.18 -0.84
N ILE A 156 12.50 1.04 -1.64
CA ILE A 156 11.90 2.28 -1.16
C ILE A 156 10.79 1.98 -0.14
N GLN A 157 9.91 1.04 -0.46
CA GLN A 157 8.80 0.64 0.41
C GLN A 157 9.32 0.08 1.74
N GLY A 158 10.33 -0.79 1.70
CA GLY A 158 10.96 -1.33 2.91
C GLY A 158 11.61 -0.25 3.78
N MET A 159 12.28 0.72 3.17
CA MET A 159 12.87 1.86 3.89
C MET A 159 11.80 2.77 4.52
N ILE A 160 10.70 3.03 3.81
CA ILE A 160 9.57 3.81 4.33
C ILE A 160 8.91 3.08 5.50
N MET A 161 8.69 1.77 5.37
CA MET A 161 8.09 0.92 6.41
C MET A 161 8.90 0.90 7.70
N LEU A 162 10.23 0.83 7.61
CA LEU A 162 11.14 0.89 8.77
C LEU A 162 11.05 2.23 9.52
N ASN A 163 10.78 3.32 8.82
CA ASN A 163 10.65 4.66 9.39
C ASN A 163 9.20 5.03 9.78
N GLY A 164 8.25 4.09 9.70
CA GLY A 164 6.84 4.32 10.02
C GLY A 164 6.53 4.57 11.51
N GLY A 165 7.53 4.72 12.37
CA GLY A 165 7.39 5.04 13.80
C GLY A 165 7.03 3.86 14.71
N PHE A 166 6.61 2.71 14.14
CA PHE A 166 6.28 1.51 14.90
C PHE A 166 7.53 0.72 15.36
N PHE A 167 8.51 0.51 14.47
CA PHE A 167 9.71 -0.30 14.76
C PHE A 167 10.71 0.40 15.68
N ARG A 168 10.79 1.73 15.58
CA ARG A 168 11.65 2.56 16.42
C ARG A 168 11.00 3.92 16.61
N PHE A 169 10.98 4.39 17.84
CA PHE A 169 10.40 5.69 18.14
C PHE A 169 11.21 6.83 17.48
N PRO A 170 10.55 7.95 17.13
CA PRO A 170 11.21 9.04 16.40
C PRO A 170 12.38 9.68 17.17
N ASN A 171 12.32 9.64 18.50
CA ASN A 171 13.37 10.20 19.37
C ASN A 171 14.63 9.34 19.39
N ASP A 172 14.50 8.04 19.12
CA ASP A 172 15.61 7.10 19.12
C ASP A 172 16.22 6.93 17.73
N LEU A 173 15.63 7.49 16.67
CA LEU A 173 16.16 7.42 15.32
C LEU A 173 17.49 8.20 15.18
N PRO A 174 18.47 7.66 14.42
CA PRO A 174 19.71 8.39 14.14
C PRO A 174 19.42 9.74 13.46
N LYS A 175 19.99 10.81 14.01
CA LYS A 175 19.48 12.17 13.83
C LYS A 175 19.52 12.71 12.39
N PRO A 176 20.63 12.71 11.62
CA PRO A 176 20.68 13.55 10.42
C PRO A 176 19.78 13.07 9.27
N PHE A 177 19.78 11.78 8.95
CA PHE A 177 19.04 11.26 7.79
C PHE A 177 17.70 10.61 8.15
N TRP A 178 17.71 9.73 9.15
CA TRP A 178 16.53 8.89 9.46
C TRP A 178 15.42 9.67 10.17
N ARG A 179 15.78 10.56 11.10
CA ARG A 179 14.79 11.36 11.85
C ARG A 179 14.24 12.57 11.07
N TYR A 180 15.08 13.28 10.32
CA TYR A 180 14.65 14.54 9.67
C TYR A 180 14.14 14.36 8.24
N VAL A 181 14.61 13.37 7.50
CA VAL A 181 14.22 13.16 6.10
C VAL A 181 13.27 11.97 5.99
N MET A 182 13.75 10.78 6.34
CA MET A 182 13.00 9.55 6.08
C MET A 182 11.73 9.44 6.92
N TYR A 183 11.76 9.83 8.20
CA TYR A 183 10.57 9.80 9.07
C TYR A 183 9.42 10.70 8.59
N TYR A 184 9.71 11.83 7.95
CA TYR A 184 8.66 12.74 7.44
C TYR A 184 8.12 12.32 6.07
N ILE A 185 8.95 11.64 5.27
CA ILE A 185 8.57 11.09 3.96
C ILE A 185 7.77 9.78 4.11
N ALA A 186 8.03 9.02 5.18
CA ALA A 186 7.39 7.72 5.39
C ALA A 186 5.88 7.87 5.62
N PHE A 187 5.06 7.55 4.62
CA PHE A 187 3.62 7.70 4.73
C PHE A 187 2.99 6.75 5.76
N HIS A 188 3.62 5.61 6.07
CA HIS A 188 3.20 4.72 7.15
C HIS A 188 3.15 5.41 8.52
N LYS A 189 3.89 6.51 8.72
CA LYS A 189 3.77 7.36 9.91
C LYS A 189 2.35 7.92 10.08
N TYR A 190 1.72 8.34 8.98
CA TYR A 190 0.37 8.93 9.01
C TYR A 190 -0.73 7.86 9.00
N ALA A 191 -0.34 6.61 8.77
CA ALA A 191 -1.23 5.45 8.72
C ALA A 191 -1.33 4.69 10.06
N ASN A 192 -0.37 4.89 10.98
CA ASN A 192 -0.30 4.29 12.32
C ASN A 192 -0.85 5.22 13.40
#